data_AF-A0A4Y8IDQ8-F1
#
_entry.id   AF-A0A4Y8IDQ8-F1
#
_cell.length_a   1.000
_cell.length_b   1.000
_cell.length_c   1.000
_cell.angle_alpha   90.00
_cell.angle_beta   90.00
_cell.angle_gamma   90.00
#
_symmetry.space_group_name_H-M   'P 1'
#
loop_
_entity.id
_entity.type
_entity.pdbx_description
1 polymer ?
#
loop_
_entity_poly.entity_id
_entity_poly.type
_entity_poly.pdbx_seq_one_letter_code
_entity_poly.pdbx_strand_id
1 'polypeptide(L)'
;MKYSVLLLTLLFVLAACSSSAIIEEKEYIIMTISNELPQANNNWGNGEKIVITDRTTIMNIIDKINNSAKKDLSKISWEHGPELRIVFEDKNKNYREIKAFISGTVVTDKYAISAGINFDELIND
;
A
#
# COMPACT_ATOMS: atom_id res chain seq x y z
N MET A 1 24.99 3.72 44.28
CA MET A 1 24.69 4.13 42.87
C MET A 1 24.60 2.86 42.01
N LYS A 2 23.41 2.28 41.83
CA LYS A 2 23.22 1.00 41.10
C LYS A 2 21.91 0.94 40.29
N TYR A 3 21.48 2.05 39.69
CA TYR A 3 20.26 2.07 38.86
C TYR A 3 20.43 2.68 37.45
N SER A 4 21.62 3.17 37.07
CA SER A 4 21.79 3.86 35.78
C SER A 4 22.11 2.98 34.58
N VAL A 5 22.42 1.69 34.76
CA VAL A 5 22.83 0.82 33.63
C VAL A 5 21.64 0.09 33.00
N LEU A 6 20.52 -0.07 33.72
CA LEU A 6 19.37 -0.83 33.23
C LEU A 6 18.45 -0.02 32.30
N LEU A 7 18.50 1.32 32.37
CA LEU A 7 17.62 2.20 31.58
C LEU A 7 18.10 2.37 30.14
N LEU A 8 19.41 2.21 29.89
CA LEU A 8 20.01 2.48 28.56
C LEU A 8 19.84 1.29 27.59
N THR A 9 19.74 0.07 28.10
CA THR A 9 19.47 -1.13 27.27
C THR A 9 18.03 -1.21 26.78
N LEU A 10 17.07 -0.57 27.46
CA LEU A 10 15.65 -0.61 27.06
C LEU A 10 15.35 0.30 25.85
N LEU A 11 16.12 1.39 25.68
CA LEU A 11 15.98 2.32 24.56
C LEU A 11 16.50 1.76 23.22
N PHE A 12 17.38 0.74 23.25
CA PHE A 12 17.92 0.13 22.03
C PHE A 12 17.04 -0.98 21.44
N VAL A 13 16.11 -1.57 22.22
CA VAL A 13 15.25 -2.68 21.74
C VAL A 13 14.07 -2.17 20.91
N LEU A 14 13.67 -0.90 21.05
CA LEU A 14 12.56 -0.31 20.28
C LEU A 14 12.94 0.12 18.85
N ALA A 15 14.23 0.18 18.51
CA ALA A 15 14.68 0.60 17.18
C ALA A 15 14.82 -0.55 16.16
N ALA A 16 14.60 -1.81 16.56
CA ALA A 16 14.97 -2.98 15.75
C ALA A 16 13.85 -3.55 14.86
N CYS A 17 12.71 -2.86 14.71
CA CYS A 17 11.64 -3.33 13.83
C CYS A 17 11.20 -2.28 12.79
N SER A 18 12.13 -1.47 12.28
CA SER A 18 11.84 -0.62 11.12
C SER A 18 11.96 -1.44 9.84
N SER A 19 10.97 -2.30 9.57
CA SER A 19 10.78 -2.79 8.20
C SER A 19 10.56 -1.56 7.33
N SER A 20 11.39 -1.35 6.30
CA SER A 20 11.24 -0.23 5.38
C SER A 20 9.78 -0.14 4.89
N ALA A 21 9.17 1.04 5.01
CA ALA A 21 7.81 1.26 4.53
C ALA A 21 7.70 0.91 3.04
N ILE A 22 6.56 0.34 2.65
CA ILE A 22 6.29 -0.08 1.27
C ILE A 22 6.02 1.15 0.40
N ILE A 23 5.30 2.11 0.96
CA ILE A 23 5.14 3.45 0.44
C ILE A 23 5.81 4.37 1.44
N GLU A 24 6.76 5.17 0.98
CA GLU A 24 7.47 6.13 1.85
C GLU A 24 6.47 7.08 2.49
N GLU A 25 6.63 7.40 3.77
CA GLU A 25 5.79 8.39 4.45
C GLU A 25 6.07 9.79 3.88
N LYS A 26 5.27 10.18 2.89
CA LYS A 26 5.31 11.48 2.21
C LYS A 26 3.91 12.07 2.16
N GLU A 27 3.87 13.38 1.97
CA GLU A 27 2.62 14.10 1.72
C GLU A 27 2.18 13.86 0.26
N TYR A 28 1.48 12.77 0.04
CA TYR A 28 0.82 12.48 -1.24
C TYR A 28 -0.46 13.30 -1.38
N ILE A 29 -0.66 13.87 -2.57
CA ILE A 29 -1.76 14.80 -2.85
C ILE A 29 -2.76 14.24 -3.86
N ILE A 30 -2.34 13.26 -4.66
CA ILE A 30 -3.18 12.59 -5.66
C ILE A 30 -2.89 11.09 -5.60
N MET A 31 -3.94 10.29 -5.62
CA MET A 31 -3.88 8.85 -5.84
C MET A 31 -4.71 8.51 -7.07
N THR A 32 -4.09 7.90 -8.07
CA THR A 32 -4.79 7.42 -9.28
C THR A 32 -4.82 5.90 -9.27
N ILE A 33 -5.99 5.31 -9.43
CA ILE A 33 -6.19 3.87 -9.61
C ILE A 33 -6.62 3.63 -11.05
N SER A 34 -6.05 2.65 -11.74
CA SER A 34 -6.41 2.29 -13.11
C SER A 34 -6.53 0.78 -13.26
N ASN A 35 -7.59 0.33 -13.93
CA ASN A 35 -7.75 -1.08 -14.28
C ASN A 35 -6.89 -1.41 -15.52
N GLU A 36 -5.86 -2.24 -15.35
CA GLU A 36 -4.96 -2.67 -16.43
C GLU A 36 -5.44 -3.94 -17.15
N LEU A 37 -6.52 -4.58 -16.69
CA LEU A 37 -7.11 -5.76 -17.31
C LEU A 37 -8.49 -5.45 -17.92
N PRO A 38 -8.56 -5.25 -19.25
CA PRO A 38 -9.78 -4.92 -19.99
C PRO A 38 -10.99 -5.84 -19.83
N GLN A 39 -10.81 -7.05 -19.28
CA GLN A 39 -11.80 -8.13 -19.29
C GLN A 39 -11.96 -8.86 -17.95
N ALA A 40 -11.47 -8.30 -16.85
CA ALA A 40 -11.78 -8.87 -15.55
C ALA A 40 -13.28 -8.61 -15.26
N ASN A 41 -14.03 -9.64 -14.87
CA ASN A 41 -15.44 -9.56 -14.46
C ASN A 41 -15.57 -8.77 -13.14
N ASN A 42 -15.28 -7.48 -13.20
CA ASN A 42 -15.32 -6.56 -12.08
C ASN A 42 -16.16 -5.35 -12.46
N ASN A 43 -16.49 -4.51 -11.48
CA ASN A 43 -17.27 -3.31 -11.72
C ASN A 43 -16.45 -2.18 -12.37
N TRP A 44 -15.20 -2.44 -12.75
CA TRP A 44 -14.30 -1.46 -13.36
C TRP A 44 -14.32 -1.64 -14.87
N GLY A 45 -14.91 -0.68 -15.58
CA GLY A 45 -14.86 -0.64 -17.03
C GLY A 45 -13.43 -0.66 -17.57
N ASN A 46 -13.28 -1.12 -18.81
CA ASN A 46 -11.98 -1.20 -19.48
C ASN A 46 -11.30 0.18 -19.55
N GLY A 47 -10.14 0.32 -18.93
CA GLY A 47 -9.38 1.56 -18.90
C GLY A 47 -9.95 2.64 -17.98
N GLU A 48 -10.93 2.30 -17.13
CA GLU A 48 -11.42 3.23 -16.12
C GLU A 48 -10.33 3.58 -15.12
N LYS A 49 -10.34 4.86 -14.74
CA LYS A 49 -9.44 5.42 -13.75
C LYS A 49 -10.24 6.18 -12.70
N ILE A 50 -9.84 6.02 -11.45
CA ILE A 50 -10.32 6.84 -10.35
C ILE A 50 -9.19 7.75 -9.91
N VAL A 51 -9.51 9.01 -9.64
CA VAL A 51 -8.57 9.99 -9.09
C VAL A 51 -9.10 10.42 -7.73
N ILE A 52 -8.36 10.08 -6.69
CA ILE A 52 -8.63 10.46 -5.31
C ILE A 52 -7.71 11.62 -4.96
N THR A 53 -8.29 12.71 -4.46
CA THR A 53 -7.56 13.90 -3.98
C THR A 53 -7.80 14.18 -2.50
N ASP A 54 -8.71 13.44 -1.85
CA ASP A 54 -8.91 13.50 -0.41
C ASP A 54 -7.70 12.94 0.32
N ARG A 55 -6.95 13.83 0.97
CA ARG A 55 -5.69 13.50 1.64
C ARG A 55 -5.90 12.49 2.77
N THR A 56 -7.01 12.59 3.48
CA THR A 56 -7.32 11.67 4.59
C THR A 56 -7.46 10.25 4.07
N THR A 57 -8.19 10.06 2.97
CA THR A 57 -8.36 8.77 2.30
C THR A 57 -7.05 8.23 1.78
N ILE A 58 -6.23 9.07 1.11
CA ILE A 58 -4.91 8.67 0.59
C ILE A 58 -4.01 8.18 1.73
N MET A 59 -3.90 8.95 2.81
CA MET A 59 -3.05 8.59 3.95
C MET A 59 -3.56 7.33 4.67
N ASN A 60 -4.87 7.19 4.84
CA ASN A 60 -5.47 5.98 5.42
C ASN A 60 -5.16 4.73 4.60
N ILE A 61 -5.17 4.83 3.26
CA ILE A 61 -4.80 3.74 2.36
C ILE A 61 -3.31 3.39 2.52
N ILE A 62 -2.43 4.39 2.54
CA ILE A 62 -0.98 4.19 2.73
C ILE A 62 -0.71 3.52 4.07
N ASP A 63 -1.35 3.96 5.14
CA ASP A 63 -1.22 3.40 6.48
C ASP A 63 -1.66 1.94 6.51
N LYS A 64 -2.81 1.62 5.90
CA LYS A 64 -3.26 0.23 5.76
C LYS A 64 -2.22 -0.62 5.04
N ILE A 65 -1.65 -0.15 3.94
CA ILE A 65 -0.65 -0.90 3.17
C ILE A 65 0.63 -1.13 4.00
N ASN A 66 1.16 -0.07 4.62
CA ASN A 66 2.43 -0.14 5.34
C ASN A 66 2.35 -1.02 6.60
N ASN A 67 1.20 -0.99 7.30
CA ASN A 67 1.01 -1.70 8.56
C ASN A 67 0.38 -3.09 8.43
N SER A 68 -0.06 -3.49 7.22
CA SER A 68 -0.63 -4.81 7.00
C SER A 68 0.40 -5.94 6.97
N ALA A 69 -0.09 -7.15 7.21
CA ALA A 69 0.73 -8.36 7.19
C ALA A 69 1.34 -8.57 5.80
N LYS A 70 2.66 -8.77 5.78
CA LYS A 70 3.44 -8.95 4.55
C LYS A 70 3.73 -10.44 4.37
N LYS A 71 3.40 -10.98 3.20
CA LYS A 71 3.77 -12.33 2.80
C LYS A 71 4.82 -12.26 1.70
N ASP A 72 5.86 -13.07 1.81
CA ASP A 72 6.90 -13.19 0.78
C ASP A 72 6.28 -13.64 -0.53
N LEU A 73 6.46 -12.83 -1.58
CA LEU A 73 5.85 -13.08 -2.88
C LEU A 73 6.35 -14.39 -3.51
N SER A 74 7.62 -14.77 -3.26
CA SER A 74 8.22 -15.99 -3.81
C SER A 74 7.58 -17.29 -3.28
N LYS A 75 6.81 -17.19 -2.19
CA LYS A 75 6.12 -18.32 -1.55
C LYS A 75 4.66 -18.46 -2.00
N ILE A 76 4.21 -17.62 -2.92
CA ILE A 76 2.81 -17.58 -3.37
C ILE A 76 2.78 -17.93 -4.87
N SER A 77 2.00 -18.95 -5.21
CA SER A 77 1.66 -19.25 -6.59
C SER A 77 0.32 -18.58 -6.90
N TRP A 78 0.31 -17.69 -7.88
CA TRP A 78 -0.89 -16.99 -8.32
C TRP A 78 -1.44 -17.63 -9.58
N GLU A 79 -2.76 -17.78 -9.64
CA GLU A 79 -3.44 -18.18 -10.88
C GLU A 79 -3.46 -17.01 -11.89
N HIS A 80 -3.58 -15.78 -11.39
CA HIS A 80 -3.62 -14.54 -12.17
C HIS A 80 -2.80 -13.42 -11.51
N GLY A 81 -2.34 -12.46 -12.32
CA GLY A 81 -1.64 -11.27 -11.83
C GLY A 81 -2.59 -10.19 -11.31
N PRO A 82 -2.05 -9.16 -10.61
CA PRO A 82 -2.85 -8.03 -10.12
C PRO A 82 -3.50 -7.25 -11.26
N GLU A 83 -4.74 -6.81 -11.07
CA GLU A 83 -5.53 -6.12 -12.11
C GLU A 83 -5.42 -4.59 -12.06
N LEU A 84 -5.05 -4.03 -10.90
CA LEU A 84 -5.03 -2.60 -10.67
C LEU A 84 -3.60 -2.05 -10.63
N ARG A 85 -3.42 -0.88 -11.24
CA ARG A 85 -2.26 -0.01 -11.06
C ARG A 85 -2.65 1.18 -10.21
N ILE A 86 -1.89 1.43 -9.14
CA ILE A 86 -2.11 2.55 -8.24
C ILE A 86 -0.87 3.45 -8.27
N VAL A 87 -1.07 4.74 -8.52
CA VAL A 87 -0.03 5.76 -8.57
C VAL A 87 -0.31 6.81 -7.51
N PHE A 88 0.63 7.01 -6.60
CA PHE A 88 0.63 8.11 -5.63
C PHE A 88 1.57 9.22 -6.12
N GLU A 89 1.07 10.45 -6.18
CA GLU A 89 1.83 11.64 -6.55
C GLU A 89 1.97 12.57 -5.35
N ASP A 90 3.21 12.98 -5.05
CA ASP A 90 3.50 13.98 -4.03
C ASP A 90 3.47 15.41 -4.58
N LYS A 91 3.53 16.42 -3.70
CA LYS A 91 3.53 17.83 -4.10
C LYS A 91 4.69 18.24 -5.04
N ASN A 92 5.75 17.46 -5.09
CA ASN A 92 6.91 17.68 -5.94
C ASN A 92 6.83 16.89 -7.25
N LYS A 93 5.68 16.26 -7.55
CA LYS A 93 5.47 15.38 -8.70
C LYS A 93 6.40 14.16 -8.72
N ASN A 94 6.82 13.69 -7.54
CA ASN A 94 7.41 12.36 -7.45
C ASN A 94 6.30 11.32 -7.39
N TYR A 95 6.51 10.20 -8.06
CA TYR A 95 5.53 9.13 -8.18
C TYR A 95 5.97 7.89 -7.42
N ARG A 96 5.03 7.26 -6.74
CA ARG A 96 5.16 5.88 -6.26
C ARG A 96 4.08 5.04 -6.91
N GLU A 97 4.49 4.00 -7.61
CA GLU A 97 3.59 3.04 -8.23
C GLU A 97 3.57 1.74 -7.42
N ILE A 98 2.38 1.17 -7.28
CA ILE A 98 2.18 -0.19 -6.78
C ILE A 98 1.12 -0.89 -7.64
N LYS A 99 1.14 -2.22 -7.62
CA LYS A 99 0.09 -3.04 -8.24
C LYS A 99 -0.81 -3.60 -7.16
N ALA A 100 -2.08 -3.82 -7.47
CA ALA A 100 -3.01 -4.40 -6.52
C ALA A 100 -4.01 -5.32 -7.21
N PHE A 101 -4.51 -6.28 -6.45
CA PHE A 101 -5.72 -6.99 -6.79
C PHE A 101 -6.94 -6.18 -6.36
N ILE A 102 -8.04 -6.33 -7.08
CA ILE A 102 -9.34 -5.70 -6.71
C ILE A 102 -9.79 -6.11 -5.31
N SER A 103 -9.41 -7.33 -4.89
CA SER A 103 -9.63 -7.85 -3.54
C SER A 103 -8.90 -7.08 -2.41
N GLY A 104 -8.13 -6.03 -2.73
CA GLY A 104 -7.43 -5.23 -1.74
C GLY A 104 -6.02 -5.73 -1.41
N THR A 105 -5.50 -6.70 -2.17
CA THR A 105 -4.14 -7.21 -1.98
C THR A 105 -3.15 -6.42 -2.82
N VAL A 106 -2.26 -5.67 -2.18
CA VAL A 106 -1.17 -4.94 -2.83
C VAL A 106 0.02 -5.87 -3.09
N VAL A 107 0.60 -5.75 -4.28
CA VAL A 107 1.76 -6.52 -4.72
C VAL A 107 2.93 -5.57 -4.98
N THR A 108 4.08 -5.96 -4.43
CA THR A 108 5.38 -5.29 -4.62
C THR A 108 6.38 -6.32 -5.15
N ASP A 109 7.61 -5.91 -5.46
CA ASP A 109 8.65 -6.82 -5.94
C ASP A 109 8.98 -7.97 -4.96
N LYS A 110 8.69 -7.80 -3.66
CA LYS A 110 9.06 -8.76 -2.61
C LYS A 110 7.88 -9.32 -1.82
N TYR A 111 6.80 -8.56 -1.74
CA TYR A 111 5.71 -8.86 -0.81
C TYR A 111 4.35 -8.77 -1.48
N ALA A 112 3.47 -9.68 -1.08
CA ALA A 112 2.02 -9.53 -1.17
C ALA A 112 1.48 -9.06 0.19
N ILE A 113 0.62 -8.06 0.16
CA ILE A 113 0.14 -7.32 1.33
C ILE A 113 -1.38 -7.28 1.25
N SER A 114 -2.05 -8.01 2.15
CA SER A 114 -3.51 -7.95 2.23
C SER A 114 -3.90 -6.72 3.05
N ALA A 115 -4.17 -5.61 2.37
CA ALA A 115 -4.40 -4.31 3.02
C ALA A 115 -5.86 -4.10 3.47
N GLY A 116 -6.76 -5.03 3.14
CA GLY A 116 -8.18 -4.93 3.48
C GLY A 116 -8.84 -3.67 2.88
N ILE A 117 -8.39 -3.26 1.70
CA ILE A 117 -8.94 -2.11 0.97
C ILE A 117 -10.00 -2.65 0.01
N ASN A 118 -11.23 -2.17 0.12
CA ASN A 118 -12.26 -2.44 -0.88
C ASN A 118 -12.16 -1.39 -1.97
N PHE A 119 -11.49 -1.72 -3.08
CA PHE A 119 -11.34 -0.79 -4.20
C PHE A 119 -12.66 -0.55 -4.93
N ASP A 120 -13.60 -1.49 -4.91
CA ASP A 120 -14.91 -1.33 -5.57
C ASP A 120 -15.80 -0.28 -4.87
N GLU A 121 -15.65 -0.13 -3.56
CA GLU A 121 -16.36 0.93 -2.81
C GLU A 121 -15.86 2.33 -3.18
N LEU A 122 -14.60 2.46 -3.58
CA LEU A 122 -14.01 3.75 -3.97
C LEU A 122 -14.52 4.28 -5.32
N ILE A 123 -15.23 3.46 -6.11
CA ILE A 123 -15.90 3.89 -7.36
C ILE A 123 -17.23 4.60 -7.06
N ASN A 124 -17.88 4.25 -5.95
CA ASN A 124 -19.29 4.60 -5.72
C ASN A 124 -19.51 5.82 -4.79
N ASP A 125 -18.42 6.44 -4.31
CA ASP A 125 -18.41 7.70 -3.55
C ASP A 125 -18.03 8.89 -4.43
#